data_AF-U5NRT4-F1
#
_entry.id   AF-U5NRT4-F1
#
_cell.length_a   1.000
_cell.length_b   1.000
_cell.length_c   1.000
_cell.angle_alpha   90.00
_cell.angle_beta   90.00
_cell.angle_gamma   90.00
#
_symmetry.space_group_name_H-M   'P 1'
#
loop_
_entity.id
_entity.type
_entity.pdbx_description
1 polymer ?
#
loop_
_entity_poly.entity_id
_entity_poly.type
_entity_poly.pdbx_seq_one_letter_code
_entity_poly.pdbx_strand_id
1 'polypeptide(L)'
;MSLSDEEILAEAREDGRDPEAFASRMRARFEQVRIASRKTRMAAAKAGVSAARRQETPHPPAVIDMASARARLRQAIDRNPAGLTMAARNESELSDADVLSQLQDLMELGVIDPQDGLS
;
A
#
# COMPACT_ATOMS: atom_id res chain seq x y z
N MET A 1 -8.66 51.94 16.20
CA MET A 1 -9.91 51.16 16.12
C MET A 1 -9.66 50.05 15.11
N SER A 2 -9.89 48.79 15.49
CA SER A 2 -9.90 47.64 14.58
C SER A 2 -11.32 47.47 14.05
N LEU A 3 -11.48 47.31 12.74
CA LEU A 3 -12.76 46.91 12.15
C LEU A 3 -13.13 45.51 12.66
N SER A 4 -14.43 45.30 12.86
CA SER A 4 -15.00 43.98 13.12
C SER A 4 -15.03 43.14 11.84
N ASP A 5 -15.09 41.82 12.00
CA ASP A 5 -15.19 40.89 10.86
C ASP A 5 -16.44 41.16 10.01
N GLU A 6 -17.56 41.57 10.62
CA GLU A 6 -18.76 41.96 9.88
C GLU A 6 -18.53 43.19 9.01
N GLU A 7 -17.82 44.22 9.53
CA GLU A 7 -17.52 45.42 8.75
C GLU A 7 -16.57 45.12 7.60
N ILE A 8 -15.57 44.25 7.79
CA ILE A 8 -14.65 43.80 6.74
C ILE A 8 -15.41 43.05 5.62
N LEU A 9 -16.37 42.20 6.00
CA LEU A 9 -17.19 41.47 5.03
C LEU A 9 -18.19 42.39 4.31
N ALA A 10 -18.68 43.44 4.97
CA ALA A 10 -19.55 44.43 4.36
C ALA A 10 -18.79 45.27 3.32
N GLU A 11 -17.61 45.79 3.67
CA GLU A 11 -16.73 46.54 2.75
C GLU A 11 -16.39 45.72 1.51
N ALA A 12 -16.05 44.43 1.70
CA ALA A 12 -15.75 43.54 0.58
C ALA A 12 -16.95 43.36 -0.37
N ARG A 13 -18.18 43.33 0.15
CA ARG A 13 -19.40 43.23 -0.66
C ARG A 13 -19.73 44.55 -1.36
N GLU A 14 -19.52 45.68 -0.70
CA GLU A 14 -19.67 47.02 -1.29
C GLU A 14 -18.72 47.22 -2.48
N ASP A 15 -17.50 46.67 -2.38
CA ASP A 15 -16.52 46.60 -3.47
C ASP A 15 -16.85 45.58 -4.58
N GLY A 16 -18.04 44.97 -4.54
CA GLY A 16 -18.49 43.99 -5.52
C GLY A 16 -17.79 42.64 -5.43
N ARG A 17 -17.10 42.34 -4.33
CA ARG A 17 -16.46 41.05 -4.08
C ARG A 17 -17.43 40.13 -3.33
N ASP A 18 -17.31 38.82 -3.56
CA ASP A 18 -18.08 37.81 -2.84
C ASP A 18 -17.13 37.02 -1.89
N PRO A 19 -17.12 37.36 -0.59
CA PRO A 19 -16.31 36.66 0.40
C PRO A 19 -16.63 35.16 0.49
N GLU A 20 -17.88 34.76 0.27
CA GLU A 20 -18.28 33.36 0.39
C GLU A 20 -17.78 32.54 -0.81
N ALA A 21 -17.87 33.10 -2.02
CA ALA A 21 -17.26 32.48 -3.20
C ALA A 21 -15.73 32.37 -3.06
N PHE A 22 -15.08 33.38 -2.47
CA PHE A 22 -13.65 33.33 -2.19
C PHE A 22 -13.31 32.24 -1.17
N ALA A 23 -14.02 32.20 -0.04
CA ALA A 23 -13.83 31.18 1.00
C ALA A 23 -14.05 29.77 0.44
N SER A 24 -15.11 29.57 -0.34
CA SER A 24 -15.40 28.29 -1.01
C SER A 24 -14.28 27.86 -1.96
N ARG A 25 -13.73 28.80 -2.74
CA ARG A 25 -12.57 28.53 -3.62
C ARG A 25 -11.32 28.14 -2.82
N MET A 26 -11.07 28.82 -1.71
CA MET A 26 -9.94 28.53 -0.83
C MET A 26 -10.07 27.14 -0.19
N ARG A 27 -11.26 26.78 0.32
CA ARG A 27 -11.54 25.44 0.86
C ARG A 27 -11.30 24.36 -0.21
N ALA A 28 -11.83 24.54 -1.42
CA ALA A 28 -11.61 23.60 -2.52
C ALA A 28 -10.13 23.44 -2.88
N ARG A 29 -9.38 24.54 -2.90
CA ARG A 29 -7.93 24.50 -3.18
C ARG A 29 -7.16 23.78 -2.09
N PHE A 30 -7.51 24.02 -0.82
CA PHE A 30 -6.87 23.35 0.31
C PHE A 30 -7.10 21.84 0.26
N GLU A 31 -8.31 21.40 -0.07
CA GLU A 31 -8.62 19.98 -0.23
C GLU A 31 -7.82 19.31 -1.36
N GLN A 32 -7.64 19.98 -2.50
CA GLN A 32 -6.80 19.49 -3.59
C GLN A 32 -5.34 19.29 -3.12
N VAL A 33 -4.78 20.27 -2.42
CA VAL A 33 -3.41 20.20 -1.88
C VAL A 33 -3.27 19.07 -0.86
N ARG A 34 -4.27 18.90 0.02
CA ARG A 34 -4.31 17.82 0.99
C ARG A 34 -4.28 16.45 0.32
N ILE A 35 -5.08 16.24 -0.72
CA ILE A 35 -5.10 15.00 -1.50
C ILE A 35 -3.75 14.76 -2.19
N ALA A 36 -3.18 15.79 -2.83
CA ALA A 36 -1.89 15.68 -3.52
C ALA A 36 -0.75 15.33 -2.55
N SER A 37 -0.72 15.97 -1.38
CA SER A 37 0.26 15.70 -0.32
C SER A 37 0.17 14.25 0.18
N ARG A 38 -1.05 13.76 0.43
CA ARG A 38 -1.29 12.36 0.82
C ARG A 38 -0.82 11.37 -0.25
N LYS A 39 -1.12 11.63 -1.53
CA LYS A 39 -0.64 10.81 -2.65
C LYS A 39 0.88 10.77 -2.72
N THR A 40 1.53 11.92 -2.55
CA THR A 40 3.00 12.02 -2.54
C THR A 40 3.61 11.22 -1.39
N ARG A 41 3.07 11.35 -0.18
CA ARG A 41 3.51 10.57 0.99
C ARG A 41 3.32 9.07 0.77
N MET A 42 2.18 8.65 0.20
CA MET A 42 1.93 7.25 -0.12
C MET A 42 2.93 6.72 -1.15
N ALA A 43 3.21 7.49 -2.21
CA ALA A 43 4.19 7.11 -3.22
C ALA A 43 5.60 6.95 -2.62
N ALA A 44 6.02 7.88 -1.74
CA ALA A 44 7.29 7.80 -1.04
C ALA A 44 7.37 6.57 -0.13
N ALA A 45 6.31 6.26 0.63
CA ALA A 45 6.24 5.07 1.47
C ALA A 45 6.35 3.78 0.64
N LYS A 46 5.62 3.70 -0.49
CA LYS A 46 5.72 2.57 -1.42
C LYS A 46 7.13 2.41 -1.98
N ALA A 47 7.78 3.51 -2.37
CA ALA A 47 9.15 3.49 -2.86
C ALA A 47 10.13 2.98 -1.79
N GLY A 48 9.94 3.36 -0.52
CA GLY A 48 10.72 2.86 0.60
C GLY A 48 10.58 1.34 0.79
N VAL A 49 9.35 0.83 0.76
CA VAL A 49 9.08 -0.62 0.85
C VAL A 49 9.70 -1.37 -0.33
N SER A 50 9.54 -0.86 -1.57
CA SER A 50 10.16 -1.44 -2.76
C SER A 50 11.69 -1.36 -2.77
N ALA A 51 12.28 -0.40 -2.05
CA ALA A 51 13.73 -0.29 -1.91
C ALA A 51 14.25 -1.29 -0.86
N ALA A 52 13.55 -1.42 0.28
CA ALA A 52 13.87 -2.43 1.30
C ALA A 52 13.81 -3.85 0.72
N ARG A 53 12.74 -4.18 -0.03
CA ARG A 53 12.59 -5.47 -0.72
C ARG A 53 13.68 -5.75 -1.77
N ARG A 54 14.32 -4.71 -2.32
CA ARG A 54 15.44 -4.86 -3.27
C ARG A 54 16.80 -4.97 -2.57
N GLN A 55 16.92 -4.49 -1.33
CA GLN A 55 18.14 -4.56 -0.53
C GLN A 55 18.24 -5.86 0.27
N GLU A 56 17.13 -6.52 0.52
CA GLU A 56 17.14 -7.93 0.89
C GLU A 56 17.75 -8.72 -0.27
N THR A 57 19.00 -9.12 -0.08
CA THR A 57 19.74 -9.96 -1.01
C THR A 57 18.84 -11.12 -1.41
N PRO A 58 18.54 -11.32 -2.71
CA PRO A 58 17.90 -12.55 -3.13
C PRO A 58 18.84 -13.66 -2.70
N HIS A 59 18.43 -14.47 -1.72
CA HIS A 59 18.99 -15.81 -1.65
C HIS A 59 18.77 -16.37 -3.06
N PRO A 60 19.83 -16.81 -3.77
CA PRO A 60 19.62 -17.46 -5.04
C PRO A 60 18.58 -18.53 -4.77
N PRO A 61 17.47 -18.58 -5.55
CA PRO A 61 16.52 -19.63 -5.33
C PRO A 61 17.33 -20.91 -5.43
N ALA A 62 17.42 -21.65 -4.32
CA ALA A 62 17.69 -23.06 -4.44
C ALA A 62 16.77 -23.53 -5.56
N VAL A 63 17.27 -24.31 -6.51
CA VAL A 63 16.48 -24.76 -7.65
C VAL A 63 15.36 -25.62 -7.07
N ILE A 64 14.25 -24.98 -6.69
CA ILE A 64 13.08 -25.59 -6.10
C ILE A 64 12.26 -26.03 -7.30
N ASP A 65 12.09 -27.33 -7.42
CA ASP A 65 11.12 -27.88 -8.36
C ASP A 65 9.74 -27.28 -8.09
N MET A 66 9.04 -26.84 -9.14
CA MET A 66 7.75 -26.17 -9.02
C MET A 66 6.69 -27.05 -8.37
N ALA A 67 6.79 -28.38 -8.52
CA ALA A 67 5.91 -29.29 -7.79
C ALA A 67 6.16 -29.21 -6.27
N SER A 68 7.43 -29.14 -5.84
CA SER A 68 7.78 -28.92 -4.44
C SER A 68 7.35 -27.52 -3.95
N ALA A 69 7.49 -26.47 -4.75
CA ALA A 69 7.04 -25.12 -4.38
C ALA A 69 5.54 -25.08 -4.12
N ARG A 70 4.74 -25.67 -5.02
CA ARG A 70 3.28 -25.76 -4.90
C ARG A 70 2.86 -26.62 -3.69
N ALA A 71 3.56 -27.72 -3.44
CA ALA A 71 3.32 -28.56 -2.27
C ALA A 71 3.57 -27.83 -0.94
N ARG A 72 4.67 -27.07 -0.84
CA ARG A 72 5.00 -26.25 0.34
C ARG A 72 3.98 -25.15 0.57
N LEU A 73 3.57 -24.45 -0.49
CA LEU A 73 2.53 -23.42 -0.43
C LEU A 73 1.20 -24.01 0.08
N ARG A 74 0.78 -25.17 -0.46
CA ARG A 74 -0.43 -25.88 0.00
C ARG A 74 -0.34 -26.29 1.47
N GLN A 75 0.79 -26.83 1.90
CA GLN A 75 1.00 -27.21 3.30
C GLN A 75 0.90 -26.00 4.24
N ALA A 76 1.39 -24.84 3.83
CA ALA A 76 1.27 -23.61 4.61
C ALA A 76 -0.18 -23.14 4.73
N ILE A 77 -0.94 -23.22 3.62
CA ILE A 77 -2.37 -22.91 3.57
C ILE A 77 -3.17 -23.81 4.51
N ASP A 78 -2.89 -25.11 4.49
CA ASP A 78 -3.57 -26.09 5.33
C ASP A 78 -3.25 -25.91 6.82
N ARG A 79 -2.01 -25.52 7.16
CA ARG A 79 -1.58 -25.28 8.55
C ARG A 79 -2.16 -23.98 9.14
N ASN A 80 -2.44 -22.97 8.31
CA ASN A 80 -2.99 -21.70 8.77
C ASN A 80 -4.09 -21.16 7.84
N PRO A 81 -5.26 -21.82 7.79
CA PRO A 81 -6.32 -21.43 6.86
C PRO A 81 -6.78 -20.01 7.12
N ALA A 82 -6.93 -19.57 8.37
CA ALA A 82 -7.48 -18.26 8.72
C ALA A 82 -6.51 -17.07 8.50
N GLY A 83 -5.19 -17.30 8.45
CA GLY A 83 -4.19 -16.23 8.42
C GLY A 83 -3.64 -15.87 7.04
N LEU A 84 -4.03 -16.60 6.00
CA LEU A 84 -3.45 -16.44 4.65
C LEU A 84 -4.40 -15.74 3.68
N THR A 85 -3.84 -14.96 2.76
CA THR A 85 -4.61 -14.17 1.79
C THR A 85 -5.40 -15.08 0.85
N MET A 86 -6.56 -14.63 0.37
CA MET A 86 -7.42 -15.39 -0.54
C MET A 86 -6.70 -15.87 -1.80
N ALA A 87 -5.70 -15.12 -2.27
CA ALA A 87 -4.88 -15.47 -3.42
C ALA A 87 -3.98 -16.69 -3.18
N ALA A 88 -3.52 -16.91 -1.94
CA ALA A 88 -2.75 -18.11 -1.60
C ALA A 88 -3.63 -19.36 -1.72
N ARG A 89 -4.90 -19.28 -1.30
CA ARG A 89 -5.85 -20.41 -1.30
C ARG A 89 -6.30 -20.90 -2.69
N ASN A 90 -6.01 -20.18 -3.77
CA ASN A 90 -6.41 -20.56 -5.14
C ASN A 90 -5.18 -20.82 -6.01
N GLU A 91 -4.24 -21.63 -5.52
CA GLU A 91 -2.93 -21.84 -6.14
C GLU A 91 -3.00 -22.50 -7.53
N SER A 92 -4.12 -23.15 -7.87
CA SER A 92 -4.37 -23.74 -9.19
C SER A 92 -4.48 -22.72 -10.31
N GLU A 93 -4.83 -21.47 -9.99
CA GLU A 93 -4.90 -20.37 -10.96
C GLU A 93 -3.62 -19.51 -10.99
N LEU A 94 -2.67 -19.76 -10.07
CA LEU A 94 -1.43 -18.99 -9.97
C LEU A 94 -0.39 -19.47 -10.98
N SER A 95 0.24 -18.49 -11.66
CA SER A 95 1.42 -18.76 -12.48
C SER A 95 2.59 -19.22 -11.60
N ASP A 96 3.58 -19.87 -12.20
CA ASP A 96 4.76 -20.33 -11.46
C ASP A 96 5.51 -19.18 -10.78
N ALA A 97 5.56 -18.01 -11.42
CA ALA A 97 6.14 -16.81 -10.85
C ALA A 97 5.37 -16.32 -9.60
N ASP A 98 4.04 -16.40 -9.64
CA ASP A 98 3.19 -16.00 -8.52
C ASP A 98 3.32 -16.97 -7.34
N VAL A 99 3.41 -18.27 -7.62
CA VAL A 99 3.64 -19.30 -6.59
C VAL A 99 4.97 -19.06 -5.88
N LEU A 100 6.04 -18.80 -6.63
CA LEU A 100 7.36 -18.53 -6.05
C LEU A 100 7.36 -17.22 -5.24
N SER A 101 6.73 -16.16 -5.75
CA SER A 101 6.62 -14.89 -5.02
C SER A 101 5.83 -15.04 -3.72
N GLN A 102 4.72 -15.77 -3.73
CA GLN A 102 3.93 -15.99 -2.52
C GLN A 102 4.67 -16.86 -1.51
N LEU A 103 5.34 -17.92 -1.98
CA LEU A 103 6.16 -18.76 -1.10
C LEU A 103 7.26 -17.93 -0.42
N GLN A 104 7.90 -17.02 -1.17
CA GLN A 104 8.88 -16.08 -0.63
C GLN A 104 8.29 -15.15 0.42
N ASP A 105 7.13 -14.54 0.15
CA ASP A 105 6.45 -13.66 1.11
C ASP A 105 6.10 -14.42 2.41
N LEU A 106 5.72 -15.69 2.32
CA LEU A 106 5.40 -16.53 3.49
C LEU A 106 6.64 -16.94 4.28
N MET A 107 7.78 -17.14 3.62
CA MET A 107 9.06 -17.35 4.29
C MET A 107 9.54 -16.08 5.01
N GLU A 108 9.41 -14.91 4.37
CA GLU A 108 9.72 -13.61 4.97
C GLU A 108 8.86 -13.30 6.21
N LEU A 109 7.59 -13.70 6.17
CA LEU A 109 6.67 -13.59 7.32
C LEU A 109 6.94 -14.63 8.43
N GLY A 110 7.87 -15.56 8.23
CA GLY A 110 8.18 -16.64 9.17
C GLY A 110 7.07 -17.68 9.31
N VAL A 111 6.14 -17.73 8.35
CA VAL A 111 5.03 -18.69 8.32
C VAL A 111 5.50 -20.07 7.84
N ILE A 112 6.55 -20.09 7.00
CA ILE A 112 7.18 -21.29 6.45
C ILE A 112 8.67 -21.21 6.73
N ASP A 113 9.26 -22.28 7.26
CA ASP A 113 10.71 -22.36 7.43
C ASP A 113 11.38 -22.68 6.07
N PRO A 114 12.45 -21.97 5.66
CA PRO A 114 13.20 -22.31 4.45
C PRO A 114 13.75 -23.76 4.42
N GLN A 115 13.84 -24.42 5.58
CA GLN A 115 14.28 -25.82 5.71
C GLN A 115 13.13 -26.85 5.62
N ASP A 116 11.87 -26.42 5.62
CA ASP A 116 10.71 -27.32 5.46
C ASP A 116 10.69 -27.88 4.02
N GLY A 117 11.32 -29.05 3.84
CA GLY A 117 11.31 -29.82 2.58
C GLY A 117 12.66 -30.36 2.09
N LEU A 118 13.65 -30.56 2.97
CA LEU A 118 14.89 -31.30 2.70
C LEU A 118 14.90 -32.72 3.29
N SER A 119 13.73 -33.38 3.37
CA SER A 119 13.63 -34.81 3.75
C SER A 119 13.20 -35.68 2.59
#